data_AF-A0A2A6RKP3-F1
#
_entry.id   AF-A0A2A6RKP3-F1
#
_cell.length_a   1.000
_cell.length_b   1.000
_cell.length_c   1.000
_cell.angle_alpha   90.00
_cell.angle_beta   90.00
_cell.angle_gamma   90.00
#
_symmetry.space_group_name_H-M   'P 1'
#
loop_
_entity.id
_entity.type
_entity.pdbx_description
1 polymer ?
#
loop_
_entity_poly.entity_id
_entity_poly.type
_entity_poly.pdbx_seq_one_letter_code
_entity_poly.pdbx_strand_id
1 'polypeptide(L)' 'MEEKRPAVISREVRFCLDEYRGFRHVVRHIYTFNLRSTRLQELALGLRNCYDSLQHDLQSFITFLKQVEAA' A
#
# COMPACT_ATOMS: atom_id res chain seq x y z
N MET A 1 21.07 -7.23 21.46
CA MET A 1 19.87 -6.36 21.45
C MET A 1 18.83 -7.09 20.64
N GLU A 2 17.63 -7.28 21.17
CA GLU A 2 16.56 -8.03 20.52
C GLU A 2 16.07 -7.24 19.30
N GLU A 3 16.57 -7.56 18.10
CA GLU A 3 16.10 -6.96 16.84
C GLU A 3 14.67 -7.42 16.57
N LYS A 4 13.70 -6.68 17.11
CA LYS A 4 12.29 -6.94 16.85
C LYS A 4 11.99 -6.72 15.37
N ARG A 5 11.50 -7.77 14.72
CA ARG A 5 11.05 -7.75 13.32
C ARG A 5 10.24 -6.47 13.02
N PRO A 6 10.68 -5.62 12.08
CA PRO A 6 9.94 -4.42 11.71
C PRO A 6 8.63 -4.78 11.01
N ALA A 7 7.69 -3.83 11.00
CA ALA A 7 6.46 -3.99 10.25
C ALA A 7 6.77 -4.12 8.74
N VAL A 8 6.08 -5.04 8.06
CA VAL A 8 6.23 -5.21 6.60
C VAL A 8 5.66 -4.02 5.83
N ILE A 9 4.59 -3.45 6.36
CA ILE A 9 3.90 -2.27 5.82
C ILE A 9 3.59 -1.36 7.00
N SER A 10 3.91 -0.09 6.86
CA SER A 10 3.59 0.97 7.81
C SER A 10 2.08 1.16 7.95
N ARG A 11 1.66 1.81 9.04
CA ARG A 11 0.24 2.06 9.28
C ARG A 11 -0.34 3.01 8.23
N GLU A 12 0.48 3.95 7.78
CA GLU A 12 0.19 4.98 6.80
C GLU A 12 -0.04 4.35 5.42
N VAL A 13 0.87 3.48 4.97
CA VAL A 13 0.71 2.74 3.69
C VAL A 13 -0.47 1.80 3.76
N ARG A 14 -0.74 1.16 4.92
CA ARG A 14 -1.95 0.34 5.11
C ARG A 14 -3.22 1.13 4.85
N PHE A 15 -3.34 2.36 5.36
CA PHE A 15 -4.51 3.21 5.12
C PHE A 15 -4.65 3.57 3.65
N CYS A 16 -3.54 3.95 3.01
CA CYS A 16 -3.52 4.26 1.59
C CYS A 16 -4.01 3.07 0.74
N LEU A 17 -3.49 1.87 0.99
CA LEU A 17 -3.87 0.65 0.26
C LEU A 17 -5.33 0.26 0.45
N ASP A 18 -5.93 0.58 1.59
CA ASP A 18 -7.33 0.25 1.86
C ASP A 18 -8.28 0.99 0.92
N GLU A 19 -7.96 2.23 0.56
CA GLU A 19 -8.71 3.03 -0.41
C GLU A 19 -8.74 2.36 -1.80
N TYR A 20 -7.60 1.80 -2.24
CA TYR A 20 -7.50 1.07 -3.51
C TYR A 20 -8.14 -0.32 -3.45
N ARG A 21 -8.13 -0.99 -2.29
CA ARG A 21 -8.91 -2.23 -2.08
C ARG A 21 -10.41 -1.95 -2.21
N GLY A 22 -10.89 -0.87 -1.61
CA GLY A 22 -12.26 -0.38 -1.74
C GLY A 22 -12.60 -0.08 -3.20
N PHE A 23 -11.75 0.68 -3.89
CA PHE A 23 -11.91 0.96 -5.32
C PHE A 23 -12.02 -0.33 -6.16
N ARG A 24 -11.15 -1.30 -5.92
CA ARG A 24 -11.20 -2.60 -6.61
C ARG A 24 -12.53 -3.31 -6.37
N HIS A 25 -13.08 -3.26 -5.16
CA HIS A 25 -14.39 -3.86 -4.86
C HIS A 25 -15.50 -3.18 -5.66
N VAL A 26 -15.51 -1.83 -5.71
CA VAL A 26 -16.47 -1.06 -6.50
C VAL A 26 -16.40 -1.43 -7.98
N VAL A 27 -15.19 -1.40 -8.57
CA VAL A 27 -14.98 -1.72 -9.99
C VAL A 27 -15.39 -3.14 -10.34
N ARG A 28 -15.12 -4.12 -9.47
CA ARG A 28 -15.39 -5.53 -9.74
C ARG A 28 -16.82 -5.98 -9.44
N HIS A 29 -17.54 -5.32 -8.53
CA HIS A 29 -18.82 -5.85 -8.02
C HIS A 29 -20.01 -4.91 -8.15
N ILE A 30 -19.81 -3.58 -8.16
CA ILE A 30 -20.94 -2.63 -8.08
C ILE A 30 -21.45 -2.20 -9.47
N TYR A 31 -20.79 -2.65 -10.55
CA TYR A 31 -20.98 -2.17 -11.92
C TYR A 31 -20.77 -0.64 -12.04
N THR A 32 -20.27 -0.19 -13.17
CA THR A 32 -19.71 1.15 -13.43
C THR A 32 -20.65 2.35 -13.17
N PHE A 33 -21.93 2.11 -12.83
CA PHE A 33 -22.97 3.13 -12.60
C PHE A 33 -22.73 4.04 -11.38
N ASN A 34 -21.85 3.66 -10.44
CA ASN A 34 -21.56 4.44 -9.22
C ASN A 34 -20.13 4.99 -9.15
N LEU A 35 -19.39 5.01 -10.27
CA LEU A 35 -18.05 5.59 -10.30
C LEU A 35 -18.13 7.12 -10.23
N ARG A 36 -17.73 7.68 -9.09
CA ARG A 36 -17.61 9.13 -8.92
C ARG A 36 -16.31 9.62 -9.52
N SER A 37 -16.40 10.51 -10.52
CA SER A 37 -15.22 11.04 -11.24
C SER A 37 -14.20 11.71 -10.32
N THR A 38 -14.66 12.44 -9.29
CA THR A 38 -13.79 13.08 -8.30
C THR A 38 -12.96 12.06 -7.53
N ARG A 39 -13.59 10.98 -7.07
CA ARG A 39 -12.92 9.89 -6.36
C ARG A 39 -11.93 9.13 -7.24
N LEU A 40 -12.26 8.92 -8.51
CA LEU A 40 -11.33 8.35 -9.49
C LEU A 40 -10.09 9.23 -9.66
N GLN A 41 -10.27 10.55 -9.76
CA GLN A 41 -9.18 11.50 -9.90
C GLN A 41 -8.28 11.53 -8.66
N GLU A 42 -8.87 11.53 -7.46
CA GLU A 42 -8.12 11.42 -6.19
C GLU A 42 -7.24 10.17 -6.15
N LEU A 43 -7.81 9.01 -6.48
CA LEU A 43 -7.08 7.75 -6.52
C LEU A 43 -5.99 7.74 -7.60
N ALA A 44 -6.26 8.32 -8.78
CA ALA A 44 -5.27 8.40 -9.85
C ALA A 44 -4.08 9.29 -9.47
N LEU A 45 -4.33 10.46 -8.86
CA LEU A 45 -3.30 11.38 -8.40
C LEU A 45 -2.50 10.79 -7.22
N GLY A 46 -3.17 10.07 -6.31
CA GLY A 46 -2.55 9.45 -5.14
C GLY A 46 -1.77 8.16 -5.44
N LEU A 47 -1.98 7.55 -6.62
CA LEU A 47 -1.47 6.20 -6.92
C LEU A 47 0.05 6.13 -6.82
N ARG A 48 0.75 7.11 -7.41
CA ARG A 48 2.21 7.13 -7.43
C ARG A 48 2.79 7.21 -6.03
N ASN A 49 2.28 8.13 -5.21
CA ASN A 49 2.73 8.30 -3.83
C ASN A 49 2.47 7.05 -2.99
N CYS A 50 1.29 6.41 -3.15
CA CYS A 50 0.97 5.17 -2.44
C CYS A 50 1.93 4.04 -2.81
N TYR A 51 2.22 3.91 -4.10
CA TYR A 51 3.10 2.88 -4.64
C TYR A 51 4.54 3.08 -4.18
N ASP A 52 5.07 4.30 -4.26
CA ASP A 52 6.43 4.61 -3.85
C ASP A 52 6.63 4.37 -2.34
N SER A 53 5.65 4.71 -1.50
CA SER A 53 5.68 4.42 -0.07
C SER A 53 5.60 2.90 0.22
N LEU A 54 4.77 2.15 -0.51
CA LEU A 54 4.74 0.69 -0.39
C LEU A 54 6.08 0.07 -0.80
N GLN A 55 6.66 0.53 -1.91
CA GLN A 55 7.95 0.04 -2.38
C GLN A 55 9.04 0.30 -1.33
N HIS A 56 9.01 1.47 -0.68
CA HIS A 56 9.92 1.81 0.39
C HIS A 56 9.78 0.88 1.61
N ASP A 57 8.55 0.63 2.07
CA ASP A 57 8.27 -0.28 3.19
C ASP A 57 8.78 -1.70 2.89
N LEU A 58 8.48 -2.21 1.69
CA LEU A 58 8.92 -3.54 1.27
C LEU A 58 10.45 -3.62 1.15
N GLN A 59 11.09 -2.60 0.60
CA GLN A 59 12.55 -2.56 0.46
C GLN A 59 13.23 -2.53 1.84
N SER A 60 12.67 -1.79 2.79
CA SER A 60 13.16 -1.73 4.17
C SER A 60 13.03 -3.08 4.85
N PHE A 61 11.88 -3.74 4.69
CA PHE A 61 11.65 -5.07 5.25
C PHE A 61 12.57 -6.14 4.61
N ILE A 62 12.76 -6.10 3.30
CA ILE A 62 13.71 -6.98 2.59
C ILE A 62 15.14 -6.76 3.08
N THR A 63 15.53 -5.51 3.32
CA THR A 63 16.87 -5.18 3.84
C THR A 63 17.06 -5.79 5.24
N PHE A 64 16.06 -5.70 6.11
CA PHE A 64 16.06 -6.38 7.40
C PHE A 64 16.21 -7.90 7.24
N LEU A 65 15.44 -8.54 6.36
CA LEU A 65 15.54 -9.99 6.15
C LEU A 65 16.95 -10.42 5.72
N LYS A 66 17.60 -9.65 4.83
CA LYS A 66 18.98 -9.91 4.40
C LYS A 66 19.99 -9.76 5.54
N GLN A 67 19.76 -8.83 6.47
CA GLN A 67 20.62 -8.65 7.64
C GLN A 67 20.47 -9.82 8.61
N VAL A 68 19.25 -10.30 8.83
CA VAL A 68 18.98 -11.48 9.68
C VAL A 68 19.52 -12.77 9.07
N GLU A 69 19.46 -12.93 7.75
CA GLU A 69 20.05 -14.10 7.05
C GLU A 69 21.59 -14.13 7.13
N ALA A 70 22.23 -12.95 7.13
CA ALA A 70 23.68 -12.81 7.17
C ALA A 70 24.28 -12.83 8.59
N ALA A 71 23.44 -12.82 9.63
CA ALA A 71 23.83 -12.84 11.04
C ALA A 71 23.80 -14.26 11.62
#